data_AF-A0AAW6E5I7-F1
#
_entry.id   AF-A0AAW6E5I7-F1
#
_cell.length_a   1.000
_cell.length_b   1.000
_cell.length_c   1.000
_cell.angle_alpha   90.00
_cell.angle_beta   90.00
_cell.angle_gamma   90.00
#
_symmetry.space_group_name_H-M   'P 1'
#
loop_
_entity.id
_entity.type
_entity.pdbx_description
1 polymer ?
#
loop_
_entity_poly.entity_id
_entity_poly.type
_entity_poly.pdbx_seq_one_letter_code
_entity_poly.pdbx_strand_id
1 'polypeptide(L)'
;MSKKDRLKAQKEKQDRLRKEEELEEQREREEARERQIRSAKKMMKKAKRTKPNGEPVYYLILKLLMIVPFAYSGFFYGGVTIVGIMGKYIEPVPPKWVLWAMAAGVVVMFAGILFAFFKKYIVSFILSLGGMISFLKAGGYLIKRIQDKLSNSAVDQSLQNMDKEYMWRFYPIIGVAVISATLLICTIIRKLIERKRLQRERDNAPVESIIN
;
A
#
# COMPACT_ATOMS: atom_id res chain seq x y z
N MET A 1 60.41 -44.75 42.37
CA MET A 1 59.06 -44.14 42.41
C MET A 1 58.16 -44.96 43.31
N SER A 2 57.63 -44.38 44.38
CA SER A 2 56.72 -45.07 45.31
C SER A 2 55.37 -45.36 44.64
N LYS A 3 54.69 -46.46 45.00
CA LYS A 3 53.32 -46.76 44.52
C LYS A 3 52.36 -45.58 44.70
N LYS A 4 52.58 -44.78 45.74
CA LYS A 4 51.81 -43.58 46.08
C LYS A 4 51.95 -42.46 45.04
N ASP A 5 53.13 -42.29 44.45
CA ASP A 5 53.39 -41.25 43.44
C ASP A 5 52.76 -41.59 42.09
N ARG A 6 52.77 -42.89 41.72
CA ARG A 6 52.09 -43.38 40.51
C ARG A 6 50.57 -43.21 40.59
N LEU A 7 49.98 -43.50 41.75
CA LEU A 7 48.55 -43.27 42.01
C LEU A 7 48.17 -41.79 41.98
N LYS A 8 49.04 -40.91 42.51
CA LYS A 8 48.83 -39.46 42.47
C LYS A 8 48.86 -38.92 41.04
N ALA A 9 49.82 -39.35 40.23
CA ALA A 9 49.92 -38.98 38.82
C ALA A 9 48.75 -39.52 37.96
N GLN A 10 48.23 -40.71 38.25
CA GLN A 10 47.03 -41.24 37.59
C GLN A 10 45.78 -40.45 37.95
N LYS A 11 45.60 -40.10 39.23
CA LYS A 11 44.47 -39.27 39.67
C LYS A 11 44.51 -37.88 39.02
N GLU A 12 45.69 -37.28 38.94
CA GLU A 12 45.85 -35.96 38.32
C GLU A 12 45.61 -35.97 36.81
N LYS A 13 45.92 -37.08 36.12
CA LYS A 13 45.54 -37.28 34.72
C LYS A 13 44.03 -37.44 34.55
N GLN A 14 43.38 -38.18 35.44
CA GLN A 14 41.94 -38.40 35.41
C GLN A 14 41.15 -37.12 35.70
N ASP A 15 41.63 -36.31 36.65
CA ASP A 15 41.04 -35.01 36.97
C ASP A 15 41.22 -33.99 35.83
N ARG A 16 42.32 -34.06 35.07
CA ARG A 16 42.51 -33.23 33.86
C ARG A 16 41.57 -33.63 32.74
N LEU A 17 41.45 -34.93 32.46
CA LEU A 17 40.55 -35.47 31.44
C LEU A 17 39.08 -35.10 31.73
N ARG A 18 38.63 -35.23 32.98
CA ARG A 18 37.28 -34.79 33.39
C ARG A 18 37.04 -33.30 33.17
N LYS A 19 38.03 -32.46 33.49
CA LYS A 19 37.92 -31.01 33.28
C LYS A 19 37.88 -30.64 31.80
N GLU A 20 38.59 -31.36 30.95
CA GLU A 20 38.57 -31.15 29.50
C GLU A 20 37.22 -31.58 28.90
N GLU A 21 36.68 -32.73 29.30
CA GLU A 21 35.34 -33.21 28.90
C GLU A 21 34.22 -32.24 29.34
N GLU A 22 34.25 -31.76 30.58
CA GLU A 22 33.27 -30.77 31.07
C GLU A 22 33.34 -29.44 30.28
N LEU A 23 34.53 -29.06 29.82
CA LEU A 23 34.75 -27.86 29.00
C LEU A 23 34.25 -28.03 27.57
N GLU A 24 34.45 -29.20 26.96
CA GLU A 24 33.91 -29.53 25.64
C GLU A 24 32.39 -29.60 25.67
N GLU A 25 31.80 -30.25 26.69
CA GLU A 25 30.36 -30.35 26.84
C GLU A 25 29.71 -28.97 27.06
N GLN A 26 30.38 -28.07 27.79
CA GLN A 26 29.94 -26.68 27.91
C GLN A 26 30.01 -25.92 26.58
N ARG A 27 31.08 -26.09 25.80
CA ARG A 27 31.22 -25.46 24.48
C ARG A 27 30.16 -25.97 23.51
N GLU A 28 29.88 -27.27 23.48
CA GLU A 28 28.82 -27.83 22.63
C GLU A 28 27.44 -27.29 23.02
N ARG A 29 27.15 -27.18 24.33
CA ARG A 29 25.91 -26.60 24.83
C ARG A 29 25.80 -25.11 24.48
N GLU A 30 26.89 -24.35 24.59
CA GLU A 30 26.92 -22.94 24.18
C GLU A 30 26.75 -22.78 22.67
N GLU A 31 27.41 -23.60 21.85
CA GLU A 31 27.23 -23.60 20.40
C GLU A 31 25.81 -23.96 19.99
N ALA A 32 25.21 -24.98 20.61
CA ALA A 32 23.82 -25.36 20.37
C ALA A 32 22.87 -24.21 20.73
N ARG A 33 23.12 -23.54 21.86
CA ARG A 33 22.36 -22.37 22.31
C ARG A 33 22.53 -21.18 21.37
N GLU A 34 23.75 -20.92 20.90
CA GLU A 34 24.01 -19.88 19.89
C GLU A 34 23.34 -20.18 18.55
N ARG A 35 23.38 -21.44 18.09
CA ARG A 35 22.69 -21.87 16.87
C ARG A 35 21.18 -21.66 17.00
N GLN A 36 20.59 -21.99 18.15
CA GLN A 36 19.19 -21.70 18.46
C GLN A 36 18.89 -20.19 18.54
N ILE A 37 19.76 -19.39 19.14
CA ILE A 37 19.59 -17.93 19.21
C ILE A 37 19.69 -17.31 17.81
N ARG A 38 20.62 -17.78 16.96
CA ARG A 38 20.78 -17.30 15.57
C ARG A 38 19.58 -17.71 14.71
N SER A 39 19.08 -18.94 14.84
CA SER A 39 17.89 -19.39 14.13
C SER A 39 16.65 -18.62 14.60
N ALA A 40 16.47 -18.45 15.91
CA ALA A 40 15.40 -17.63 16.49
C ALA A 40 15.50 -16.17 16.05
N LYS A 41 16.68 -15.54 16.04
CA LYS A 41 16.88 -14.17 15.52
C LYS A 41 16.56 -14.06 14.03
N LYS A 42 16.91 -15.06 13.21
CA LYS A 42 16.51 -15.12 11.79
C LYS A 42 15.00 -15.25 11.65
N MET A 43 14.35 -16.12 12.42
CA MET A 43 12.89 -16.28 12.43
C MET A 43 12.19 -15.01 12.92
N MET A 44 12.68 -14.35 13.97
CA MET A 44 12.16 -13.08 14.46
C MET A 44 12.36 -11.94 13.46
N LYS A 45 13.47 -11.89 12.73
CA LYS A 45 13.65 -10.92 11.62
C LYS A 45 12.69 -11.20 10.46
N LYS A 46 12.42 -12.47 10.15
CA LYS A 46 11.46 -12.89 9.12
C LYS A 46 10.02 -12.54 9.56
N ALA A 47 9.67 -12.83 10.81
CA ALA A 47 8.40 -12.52 11.44
C ALA A 47 8.17 -11.01 11.60
N LYS A 48 9.20 -10.22 11.96
CA LYS A 48 9.12 -8.74 12.02
C LYS A 48 8.97 -8.11 10.63
N ARG A 49 9.50 -8.75 9.56
CA ARG A 49 9.27 -8.32 8.17
C ARG A 49 7.85 -8.64 7.70
N THR A 50 7.25 -9.73 8.18
CA THR A 50 5.85 -10.07 7.95
C THR A 50 4.97 -9.49 9.06
N LYS A 51 4.70 -8.18 9.00
CA LYS A 51 3.69 -7.55 9.88
C LYS A 51 2.37 -8.36 9.85
N PRO A 52 1.57 -8.35 10.93
CA PRO A 52 0.33 -9.14 11.06
C PRO A 52 -0.73 -8.90 9.96
N ASN A 53 -0.57 -7.84 9.17
CA ASN A 53 -1.50 -7.44 8.11
C ASN A 53 -1.04 -7.74 6.67
N GLY A 54 0.14 -8.35 6.46
CA GLY A 54 0.68 -8.77 5.15
C GLY A 54 1.04 -7.62 4.17
N GLU A 55 0.53 -6.42 4.40
CA GLU A 55 0.78 -5.23 3.59
C GLU A 55 1.93 -4.38 4.17
N PRO A 56 2.88 -3.97 3.33
CA PRO A 56 4.00 -3.13 3.70
C PRO A 56 3.50 -1.70 3.89
N VAL A 57 4.24 -0.93 4.68
CA VAL A 57 3.83 0.41 5.13
C VAL A 57 3.47 1.34 3.95
N TYR A 58 4.12 1.18 2.80
CA TYR A 58 3.83 2.00 1.62
C TYR A 58 2.39 1.88 1.12
N TYR A 59 1.68 0.75 1.33
CA TYR A 59 0.26 0.64 0.97
C TYR A 59 -0.61 1.60 1.79
N LEU A 60 -0.33 1.71 3.08
CA LEU A 60 -1.05 2.64 3.94
C LEU A 60 -0.78 4.09 3.52
N ILE A 61 0.50 4.41 3.23
CA ILE A 61 0.89 5.74 2.74
C ILE A 61 0.16 6.06 1.43
N LEU A 62 0.12 5.14 0.47
CA LEU A 62 -0.60 5.33 -0.79
C LEU A 62 -2.11 5.52 -0.57
N LYS A 63 -2.74 4.74 0.31
CA LYS A 63 -4.18 4.91 0.64
C LYS A 63 -4.46 6.29 1.23
N LEU A 64 -3.62 6.75 2.15
CA LEU A 64 -3.75 8.09 2.74
C LEU A 64 -3.47 9.19 1.71
N LEU A 65 -2.45 9.00 0.86
CA LEU A 65 -2.11 9.93 -0.21
C LEU A 65 -3.27 10.10 -1.20
N MET A 66 -4.04 9.04 -1.48
CA MET A 66 -5.20 9.09 -2.37
C MET A 66 -6.32 9.99 -1.84
N ILE A 67 -6.40 10.19 -0.52
CA ILE A 67 -7.41 11.05 0.10
C ILE A 67 -7.13 12.52 -0.23
N VAL A 68 -5.87 12.92 -0.36
CA VAL A 68 -5.47 14.32 -0.60
C VAL A 68 -6.09 14.90 -1.89
N PRO A 69 -5.87 14.32 -3.09
CA PRO A 69 -6.49 14.82 -4.31
C PRO A 69 -8.01 14.69 -4.30
N PHE A 70 -8.56 13.64 -3.65
CA PHE A 70 -10.00 13.48 -3.52
C PHE A 70 -10.63 14.57 -2.65
N ALA A 71 -10.07 14.84 -1.47
CA ALA A 71 -10.57 15.82 -0.52
C ALA A 71 -10.56 17.23 -1.13
N TYR A 72 -9.46 17.60 -1.81
CA TYR A 72 -9.34 18.88 -2.48
C TYR A 72 -10.31 18.98 -3.66
N SER A 73 -10.20 18.07 -4.63
CA SER A 73 -10.89 18.21 -5.92
C SER A 73 -12.32 17.68 -5.89
N GLY A 74 -12.49 16.42 -5.48
CA GLY A 74 -13.76 15.72 -5.52
C GLY A 74 -14.72 16.20 -4.43
N PHE A 75 -14.24 16.25 -3.18
CA PHE A 75 -15.08 16.59 -2.04
C PHE A 75 -15.31 18.09 -1.93
N PHE A 76 -14.25 18.90 -1.79
CA PHE A 76 -14.38 20.34 -1.58
C PHE A 76 -14.87 21.06 -2.83
N TYR A 77 -14.07 21.11 -3.91
CA TYR A 77 -14.47 21.86 -5.11
C TYR A 77 -15.64 21.21 -5.87
N GLY A 78 -15.70 19.88 -5.92
CA GLY A 78 -16.86 19.17 -6.43
C GLY A 78 -18.13 19.48 -5.63
N GLY A 79 -18.05 19.44 -4.29
CA GLY A 79 -19.16 19.78 -3.40
C GLY A 79 -19.63 21.23 -3.55
N VAL A 80 -18.70 22.19 -3.50
CA VAL A 80 -19.00 23.62 -3.72
C VAL A 80 -19.70 23.83 -5.06
N THR A 81 -19.24 23.15 -6.12
CA THR A 81 -19.85 23.28 -7.45
C THR A 81 -21.24 22.63 -7.52
N ILE A 82 -21.44 21.47 -6.89
CA ILE A 82 -22.75 20.81 -6.78
C ILE A 82 -23.76 21.73 -6.07
N VAL A 83 -23.39 22.29 -4.92
CA VAL A 83 -24.21 23.26 -4.18
C VAL A 83 -24.45 24.52 -5.02
N GLY A 84 -23.43 25.02 -5.73
CA GLY A 84 -23.52 26.15 -6.65
C GLY A 84 -24.56 25.95 -7.75
N ILE A 85 -24.59 24.75 -8.35
CA ILE A 85 -25.58 24.39 -9.38
C ILE A 85 -26.99 24.29 -8.77
N MET A 86 -27.13 23.62 -7.63
CA MET A 86 -28.43 23.44 -6.96
C MET A 86 -29.03 24.76 -6.46
N GLY A 87 -28.19 25.63 -5.90
CA GLY A 87 -28.55 26.97 -5.43
C GLY A 87 -28.72 28.00 -6.55
N LYS A 88 -28.55 27.59 -7.81
CA LYS A 88 -28.61 28.47 -9.00
C LYS A 88 -27.64 29.65 -8.96
N TYR A 89 -26.52 29.51 -8.25
CA TYR A 89 -25.47 30.52 -8.17
C TYR A 89 -24.55 30.55 -9.40
N ILE A 90 -24.71 29.58 -10.31
CA ILE A 90 -23.94 29.49 -11.56
C ILE A 90 -24.85 29.81 -12.74
N GLU A 91 -24.62 30.94 -13.39
CA GLU A 91 -25.44 31.38 -14.52
C GLU A 91 -24.73 31.29 -15.89
N PRO A 92 -25.37 30.68 -16.90
CA PRO A 92 -26.68 30.02 -16.84
C PRO A 92 -26.56 28.65 -16.17
N VAL A 93 -27.63 28.21 -15.48
CA VAL A 93 -27.63 26.94 -14.75
C VAL A 93 -27.24 25.78 -15.67
N PRO A 94 -26.21 24.99 -15.34
CA PRO A 94 -25.82 23.83 -16.13
C PRO A 94 -26.95 22.80 -16.24
N PRO A 95 -26.97 21.98 -17.32
CA PRO A 95 -27.95 20.91 -17.45
C PRO A 95 -27.93 19.94 -16.27
N LYS A 96 -29.10 19.36 -15.93
CA LYS A 96 -29.24 18.42 -14.79
C LYS A 96 -28.28 17.23 -14.86
N TRP A 97 -27.92 16.77 -16.06
CA TRP A 97 -26.97 15.66 -16.21
C TRP A 97 -25.58 16.00 -15.66
N VAL A 98 -25.14 17.26 -15.71
CA VAL A 98 -23.84 17.72 -15.18
C VAL A 98 -23.83 17.58 -13.66
N LEU A 99 -24.91 18.01 -13.01
CA LEU A 99 -25.11 17.87 -11.57
C LEU A 99 -25.03 16.39 -11.14
N TRP A 100 -25.84 15.54 -11.78
CA TRP A 100 -25.91 14.12 -11.43
C TRP A 100 -24.61 13.38 -11.74
N ALA A 101 -23.96 13.66 -12.86
CA ALA A 101 -22.68 13.05 -13.23
C ALA A 101 -21.57 13.43 -12.25
N MET A 102 -21.53 14.69 -11.79
CA MET A 102 -20.54 15.13 -10.81
C MET A 102 -20.79 14.51 -9.45
N ALA A 103 -22.03 14.58 -8.95
CA ALA A 103 -22.41 13.99 -7.66
C ALA A 103 -22.17 12.47 -7.63
N ALA A 104 -22.62 11.75 -8.67
CA ALA A 104 -22.35 10.32 -8.80
C ALA A 104 -20.85 10.03 -8.85
N GLY A 105 -20.09 10.85 -9.59
CA GLY A 105 -18.63 10.73 -9.65
C GLY A 105 -17.98 10.80 -8.27
N VAL A 106 -18.35 11.80 -7.44
CA VAL A 106 -17.83 11.96 -6.08
C VAL A 106 -18.18 10.76 -5.19
N VAL A 107 -19.44 10.33 -5.19
CA VAL A 107 -19.92 9.21 -4.36
C VAL A 107 -19.22 7.91 -4.75
N VAL A 108 -19.11 7.62 -6.05
CA VAL A 108 -18.48 6.41 -6.57
C VAL A 108 -16.98 6.40 -6.25
N MET A 109 -16.29 7.54 -6.39
CA MET A 109 -14.88 7.65 -6.00
C MET A 109 -14.69 7.44 -4.50
N PHE A 110 -15.55 8.02 -3.67
CA PHE A 110 -15.51 7.81 -2.22
C PHE A 110 -15.64 6.32 -1.85
N ALA A 111 -16.60 5.63 -2.47
CA ALA A 111 -16.72 4.18 -2.32
C ALA A 111 -15.45 3.45 -2.77
N GLY A 112 -14.87 3.84 -3.91
CA GLY A 112 -13.59 3.31 -4.40
C GLY A 112 -12.45 3.46 -3.39
N ILE A 113 -12.36 4.60 -2.70
CA ILE A 113 -11.37 4.85 -1.64
C ILE A 113 -11.62 3.91 -0.45
N LEU A 114 -12.87 3.77 0.02
CA LEU A 114 -13.21 2.84 1.11
C LEU A 114 -12.81 1.39 0.78
N PHE A 115 -13.09 0.93 -0.44
CA PHE A 115 -12.68 -0.40 -0.90
C PHE A 115 -11.14 -0.57 -0.96
N ALA A 116 -10.38 0.51 -1.16
CA ALA A 116 -8.92 0.47 -1.05
C ALA A 116 -8.47 0.11 0.38
N PHE A 117 -9.14 0.67 1.40
CA PHE A 117 -8.88 0.35 2.80
C PHE A 117 -9.24 -1.10 3.15
N PHE A 118 -10.32 -1.64 2.56
CA PHE A 118 -10.69 -3.05 2.68
C PHE A 118 -9.83 -4.01 1.84
N LYS A 119 -8.73 -3.54 1.25
CA LYS A 119 -7.79 -4.33 0.44
C LYS A 119 -8.44 -4.92 -0.83
N LYS A 120 -9.59 -4.38 -1.28
CA LYS A 120 -10.30 -4.77 -2.50
C LYS A 120 -9.84 -3.91 -3.67
N TYR A 121 -8.56 -4.03 -4.04
CA TYR A 121 -7.91 -3.12 -4.99
C TYR A 121 -8.48 -3.14 -6.41
N ILE A 122 -9.00 -4.28 -6.88
CA ILE A 122 -9.67 -4.37 -8.20
C ILE A 122 -10.94 -3.52 -8.20
N VAL A 123 -11.80 -3.73 -7.19
CA VAL A 123 -13.06 -2.98 -7.03
C VAL A 123 -12.77 -1.50 -6.81
N SER A 124 -11.81 -1.18 -5.94
CA SER A 124 -11.35 0.18 -5.69
C SER A 124 -10.91 0.89 -6.97
N PHE A 125 -10.11 0.23 -7.81
CA PHE A 125 -9.65 0.81 -9.07
C PHE A 125 -10.80 1.07 -10.06
N ILE A 126 -11.69 0.10 -10.26
CA ILE A 126 -12.83 0.24 -11.18
C ILE A 126 -13.74 1.41 -10.75
N LEU A 127 -14.06 1.48 -9.46
CA LEU A 127 -14.89 2.57 -8.92
C LEU A 127 -14.16 3.92 -9.01
N SER A 128 -12.89 3.98 -8.64
CA SER A 128 -12.10 5.22 -8.73
C SER A 128 -12.02 5.73 -10.16
N LEU A 129 -11.80 4.83 -11.13
CA LEU A 129 -11.73 5.18 -12.55
C LEU A 129 -13.09 5.64 -13.09
N GLY A 130 -14.16 4.88 -12.82
CA GLY A 130 -15.51 5.23 -13.27
C GLY A 130 -16.00 6.54 -12.68
N GLY A 131 -15.78 6.74 -11.38
CA GLY A 131 -16.14 7.98 -10.69
C GLY A 131 -15.32 9.18 -11.18
N MET A 132 -14.02 9.01 -11.44
CA MET A 132 -13.16 10.03 -12.04
C MET A 132 -13.66 10.44 -13.43
N ILE A 133 -13.98 9.48 -14.30
CA ILE A 133 -14.49 9.77 -15.65
C ILE A 133 -15.80 10.55 -15.59
N SER A 134 -16.73 10.13 -14.72
CA SER A 134 -18.01 10.83 -14.53
C SER A 134 -17.80 12.27 -14.03
N PHE A 135 -16.92 12.45 -13.04
CA PHE A 135 -16.60 13.75 -12.47
C PHE A 135 -15.94 14.69 -13.50
N LEU A 136 -14.94 14.21 -14.22
CA LEU A 136 -14.23 15.00 -15.23
C LEU A 136 -15.08 15.31 -16.45
N LYS A 137 -16.03 14.44 -16.81
CA LYS A 137 -17.00 14.75 -17.87
C LYS A 137 -17.88 15.95 -17.49
N ALA A 138 -18.33 16.01 -16.24
CA ALA A 138 -19.10 17.14 -15.73
C ALA A 138 -18.23 18.40 -15.58
N GLY A 139 -17.05 18.29 -14.96
CA GLY A 139 -16.12 19.40 -14.79
C GLY A 139 -15.62 19.97 -16.12
N GLY A 140 -15.32 19.10 -17.09
CA GLY A 140 -14.91 19.48 -18.44
C GLY A 140 -15.99 20.22 -19.21
N TYR A 141 -17.27 19.88 -19.02
CA TYR A 141 -18.37 20.68 -19.58
C TYR A 141 -18.38 22.12 -19.02
N LEU A 142 -18.17 22.28 -17.71
CA LEU A 142 -18.12 23.59 -17.08
C LEU A 142 -16.92 24.41 -17.57
N ILE A 143 -15.73 23.80 -17.60
CA ILE A 143 -14.49 24.44 -18.09
C ILE A 143 -14.67 24.89 -19.54
N LYS A 144 -15.18 24.00 -20.42
CA LYS A 144 -15.41 24.34 -21.83
C LYS A 144 -16.36 25.51 -21.97
N ARG A 145 -17.44 25.54 -21.18
CA ARG A 145 -18.39 26.65 -21.20
C ARG A 145 -17.78 27.97 -20.72
N ILE A 146 -16.89 27.92 -19.71
CA ILE A 146 -16.14 29.09 -19.24
C ILE A 146 -15.22 29.59 -20.36
N GLN A 147 -14.49 28.68 -21.00
CA GLN A 147 -13.59 28.98 -22.10
C GLN A 147 -14.34 29.60 -23.30
N ASP A 148 -15.50 29.04 -23.67
CA ASP A 148 -16.35 29.57 -24.74
C ASP A 148 -16.89 30.97 -24.42
N LYS A 149 -17.17 31.28 -23.15
CA LYS A 149 -17.58 32.64 -22.75
C LYS A 149 -16.40 33.62 -22.77
N LEU A 150 -15.24 33.19 -22.29
CA LEU A 150 -14.03 34.02 -22.25
C LEU A 150 -13.54 34.40 -23.65
N SER A 151 -13.67 33.51 -24.64
CA SER A 151 -13.25 33.77 -26.01
C SER A 151 -14.21 34.69 -26.79
N ASN A 152 -15.48 34.73 -26.40
CA ASN A 152 -16.54 35.43 -27.12
C ASN A 152 -17.05 36.70 -26.41
N SER A 153 -16.41 37.13 -25.31
CA SER A 153 -16.84 38.30 -24.54
C SER A 153 -15.63 39.11 -24.08
N ALA A 154 -15.77 40.44 -24.05
CA ALA A 154 -14.79 41.29 -23.38
C ALA A 154 -14.96 41.10 -21.86
N VAL A 155 -13.99 40.45 -21.23
CA VAL A 155 -14.02 40.14 -19.80
C VAL A 155 -12.82 40.80 -19.11
N ASP A 156 -13.04 41.29 -17.89
CA ASP A 156 -11.99 41.85 -17.05
C ASP A 156 -10.79 40.91 -16.89
N GLN A 157 -9.61 41.51 -16.75
CA GLN A 157 -8.33 40.81 -16.70
C GLN A 157 -8.24 39.78 -15.56
N SER A 158 -8.98 40.00 -14.45
CA SER A 158 -9.07 39.06 -13.32
C SER A 158 -9.75 37.74 -13.66
N LEU A 159 -10.64 37.72 -14.67
CA LEU A 159 -11.42 36.55 -15.06
C LEU A 159 -10.81 35.80 -16.25
N GLN A 160 -9.80 36.37 -16.92
CA GLN A 160 -9.18 35.78 -18.11
C GLN A 160 -8.55 34.40 -17.89
N ASN A 161 -8.19 34.05 -16.66
CA ASN A 161 -7.60 32.75 -16.31
C ASN A 161 -8.56 31.83 -15.53
N MET A 162 -9.87 32.13 -15.53
CA MET A 162 -10.84 31.38 -14.76
C MET A 162 -10.98 29.92 -15.24
N ASP A 163 -10.83 29.67 -16.55
CA ASP A 163 -10.80 28.32 -17.12
C ASP A 163 -9.67 27.47 -16.49
N LYS A 164 -8.45 28.02 -16.43
CA LYS A 164 -7.27 27.39 -15.82
C LYS A 164 -7.48 27.17 -14.33
N GLU A 165 -8.09 28.12 -13.64
CA GLU A 165 -8.40 27.97 -12.22
C GLU A 165 -9.32 26.77 -11.97
N TYR A 166 -10.37 26.60 -12.78
CA TYR A 166 -11.25 25.44 -12.70
C TYR A 166 -10.55 24.13 -13.09
N MET A 167 -9.61 24.15 -14.04
CA MET A 167 -8.74 22.99 -14.30
C MET A 167 -7.91 22.62 -13.08
N TRP A 168 -7.30 23.60 -12.39
CA TRP A 168 -6.55 23.37 -11.15
C TRP A 168 -7.44 22.86 -10.00
N ARG A 169 -8.73 23.22 -9.99
CA ARG A 169 -9.70 22.70 -9.02
C ARG A 169 -10.09 21.26 -9.32
N PHE A 170 -10.29 20.88 -10.58
CA PHE A 170 -10.86 19.58 -10.96
C PHE A 170 -9.87 18.49 -11.37
N TYR A 171 -8.75 18.82 -12.03
CA TYR A 171 -7.83 17.83 -12.57
C TYR A 171 -7.00 17.05 -11.53
N PRO A 172 -6.70 17.59 -10.32
CA PRO A 172 -6.02 16.79 -9.30
C PRO A 172 -6.71 15.47 -8.97
N ILE A 173 -8.01 15.34 -9.23
CA ILE A 173 -8.78 14.10 -9.05
C ILE A 173 -8.19 12.89 -9.81
N ILE A 174 -7.46 13.13 -10.91
CA ILE A 174 -6.76 12.10 -11.68
C ILE A 174 -5.78 11.32 -10.79
N GLY A 175 -5.19 11.98 -9.80
CA GLY A 175 -4.30 11.37 -8.82
C GLY A 175 -4.94 10.19 -8.07
N VAL A 176 -6.25 10.22 -7.82
CA VAL A 176 -6.97 9.11 -7.16
C VAL A 176 -6.92 7.84 -8.03
N ALA A 177 -7.16 7.98 -9.34
CA ALA A 177 -7.11 6.85 -10.27
C ALA A 177 -5.68 6.31 -10.44
N VAL A 178 -4.68 7.20 -10.53
CA VAL A 178 -3.26 6.81 -10.63
C VAL A 178 -2.79 6.04 -9.39
N ILE A 179 -3.15 6.52 -8.20
CA ILE A 179 -2.77 5.86 -6.94
C ILE A 179 -3.49 4.52 -6.80
N SER A 180 -4.79 4.46 -7.12
CA SER A 180 -5.54 3.19 -7.09
C SER A 180 -5.02 2.17 -8.11
N ALA A 181 -4.62 2.60 -9.31
CA ALA A 181 -3.94 1.76 -10.30
C ALA A 181 -2.61 1.22 -9.75
N THR A 182 -1.82 2.08 -9.11
CA THR A 182 -0.55 1.70 -8.47
C THR A 182 -0.75 0.63 -7.41
N LEU A 183 -1.75 0.80 -6.54
CA LEU A 183 -2.12 -0.19 -5.52
C LEU A 183 -2.53 -1.54 -6.14
N LEU A 184 -3.29 -1.51 -7.23
CA LEU A 184 -3.68 -2.70 -7.98
C LEU A 184 -2.45 -3.41 -8.56
N ILE A 185 -1.58 -2.69 -9.26
CA ILE A 185 -0.36 -3.23 -9.87
C ILE A 185 0.55 -3.86 -8.81
N CYS A 186 0.81 -3.16 -7.70
CA CYS A 186 1.59 -3.72 -6.59
C CYS A 186 0.99 -5.03 -6.06
N THR A 187 -0.33 -5.12 -6.00
CA THR A 187 -1.03 -6.31 -5.51
C THR A 187 -0.91 -7.47 -6.50
N ILE A 188 -1.03 -7.22 -7.80
CA ILE A 188 -0.84 -8.22 -8.85
C ILE A 188 0.61 -8.74 -8.81
N ILE A 189 1.60 -7.85 -8.78
CA ILE A 189 3.02 -8.22 -8.73
C ILE A 189 3.31 -9.11 -7.52
N ARG A 190 2.82 -8.73 -6.33
CA ARG A 190 2.98 -9.53 -5.11
C ARG A 190 2.38 -10.92 -5.24
N LYS A 191 1.15 -11.01 -5.75
CA LYS A 191 0.46 -12.29 -5.98
C LYS A 191 1.22 -13.17 -6.97
N LEU A 192 1.83 -12.58 -8.00
CA LEU A 192 2.66 -13.31 -8.97
C LEU A 192 3.96 -13.84 -8.34
N ILE A 193 4.65 -13.02 -7.54
CA ILE A 193 5.87 -13.43 -6.84
C ILE A 193 5.59 -14.57 -5.86
N GLU A 194 4.49 -14.47 -5.10
CA GLU A 194 4.08 -15.48 -4.14
C GLU A 194 3.73 -16.80 -4.83
N ARG A 195 2.99 -16.76 -5.94
CA ARG A 195 2.72 -17.95 -6.78
C ARG A 195 4.00 -18.61 -7.28
N LYS A 196 4.95 -17.83 -7.82
CA LYS A 196 6.24 -18.36 -8.29
C LYS A 196 7.06 -18.98 -7.15
N ARG A 197 6.98 -18.40 -5.94
CA ARG A 197 7.66 -18.95 -4.76
C ARG A 197 7.05 -20.28 -4.33
N LEU A 198 5.72 -20.38 -4.28
CA LEU A 198 5.02 -21.62 -3.93
C LEU A 198 5.27 -22.73 -4.96
N GLN A 199 5.36 -22.38 -6.25
CA GLN A 199 5.77 -23.34 -7.28
C GLN A 199 7.18 -23.89 -7.02
N ARG A 200 8.17 -23.01 -6.77
CA ARG A 200 9.53 -23.46 -6.42
C ARG A 200 9.60 -24.31 -5.15
N GLU A 201 8.78 -23.99 -4.15
CA GLU A 201 8.71 -24.78 -2.91
C GLU A 201 8.10 -26.17 -3.18
N ARG A 202 7.11 -26.31 -4.07
CA ARG A 202 6.59 -27.61 -4.53
C ARG A 202 7.60 -28.38 -5.37
N ASP A 203 8.27 -27.72 -6.30
CA ASP A 203 9.21 -28.36 -7.23
C ASP A 203 10.50 -28.84 -6.51
N ASN A 204 10.89 -28.18 -5.41
CA ASN A 204 12.05 -28.55 -4.59
C ASN A 204 11.68 -29.32 -3.31
N ALA A 205 10.41 -29.69 -3.12
CA ALA A 205 10.00 -30.47 -1.96
C ALA A 205 10.58 -31.89 -2.05
N PRO A 206 11.19 -32.43 -0.98
CA PRO A 206 11.66 -33.80 -0.97
C PRO A 206 10.48 -34.76 -1.22
N VAL A 207 10.73 -35.80 -2.02
CA VAL A 207 9.72 -36.74 -2.56
C VAL A 207 8.85 -37.39 -1.48
N GLU A 208 9.37 -37.53 -0.25
CA GLU A 208 8.62 -38.06 0.90
C GLU A 208 7.39 -37.23 1.30
N SER A 209 7.34 -35.93 0.94
CA SER A 209 6.17 -35.07 1.20
C SER A 209 5.06 -35.18 0.15
N ILE A 210 5.28 -35.93 -0.94
CA ILE A 210 4.34 -36.14 -2.05
C ILE A 210 3.62 -37.50 -1.92
N ILE A 211 4.18 -38.44 -1.15
CA ILE A 211 3.71 -39.84 -1.06
C ILE A 211 2.79 -40.07 0.16
N ASN A 212 2.72 -39.14 1.13
CA ASN A 212 1.78 -39.21 2.27
C ASN A 212 0.46 -38.49 2.02
#